data_AF-A0A3B8VHN0-F1
#
_entry.id   AF-A0A3B8VHN0-F1
#
_cell.length_a   1.000
_cell.length_b   1.000
_cell.length_c   1.000
_cell.angle_alpha   90.00
_cell.angle_beta   90.00
_cell.angle_gamma   90.00
#
_symmetry.space_group_name_H-M   'P 1'
#
loop_
_entity.id
_entity.type
_entity.pdbx_description
1 polymer ?
#
loop_
_entity_poly.entity_id
_entity_poly.type
_entity_poly.pdbx_seq_one_letter_code
_entity_poly.pdbx_strand_id
1 'polypeptide(L)'
;MMSQDPSKSEMSPMKQALQAIKQLQARVNELEDGKNEPIAVVSMACKFPGNINNTRELWEKLLKSHDAIIEVPKERWNVDEFYDPDPEVPGKMYTKLGGFLDVVDQFDPAFFGISPREAASMDPHQRLLLQTTWEAFENGGFDLNALYGSKTGVYVGISNFEYGAKLIWPQNPTDITSYSGIGGSLGVTAGRLSYTFGFTGPSMIIDTACSSSLVTTHLAMQSLRLGECDVAVSAGVNLIFGPQTHIYFCKGKMLAPDGHCKTFSDDADGYARGEGIGVIVLKRLSDAERDGDQILALLRGSAINQDGPSGGLTVPNGPSQVKVIKSALKNAAIDPVKVGYVEAHGTGTSLGDPIEISALGKVFGDTTTKREQPLRVSSIKTNLGHLESAAGIAGIIKTILVVQNGQIPPHRNFRKPNPHIDWKSFPGEIPLKVTEWSDTDRIAGVSSFSFSGTNSHVVISNYKGASASKNQSDHGQNASSNNGNHGEITAINKNGSQKVAKTPSKSRILA
;
A
#
# COMPACT_ATOMS: atom_id res chain seq x y z
N MET A 1 16.22 76.34 -19.84
CA MET A 1 17.38 75.43 -19.79
C MET A 1 17.05 74.32 -18.82
N MET A 2 17.44 73.09 -19.18
CA MET A 2 17.37 71.84 -18.38
C MET A 2 15.97 71.23 -18.22
N SER A 3 15.71 69.95 -18.46
CA SER A 3 16.37 68.86 -19.20
C SER A 3 15.32 67.73 -19.18
N GLN A 4 14.72 67.38 -20.32
CA GLN A 4 13.87 66.18 -20.39
C GLN A 4 14.77 64.96 -20.32
N ASP A 5 14.51 64.13 -19.30
CA ASP A 5 15.23 62.90 -19.00
C ASP A 5 14.91 61.80 -20.05
N PRO A 6 15.88 61.32 -20.85
CA PRO A 6 15.64 60.39 -21.93
C PRO A 6 15.88 58.95 -21.46
N SER A 7 14.98 58.35 -20.66
CA SER A 7 15.13 56.92 -20.31
C SER A 7 13.88 56.12 -19.95
N LYS A 8 12.69 56.47 -20.44
CA LYS A 8 11.56 55.50 -20.48
C LYS A 8 11.41 54.96 -21.89
N SER A 9 12.24 53.97 -22.22
CA SER A 9 12.02 53.10 -23.38
C SER A 9 10.69 52.37 -23.18
N GLU A 10 9.60 52.93 -23.67
CA GLU A 10 8.35 52.20 -23.86
C GLU A 10 8.67 50.96 -24.71
N MET A 11 8.50 49.78 -24.11
CA MET A 11 8.69 48.53 -24.82
C MET A 11 7.78 48.52 -26.05
N SER A 12 8.34 48.23 -27.22
CA SER A 12 7.53 48.14 -28.43
C SER A 12 6.37 47.15 -28.23
N PRO A 13 5.22 47.36 -28.90
CA PRO A 13 4.08 46.45 -28.80
C PRO A 13 4.46 44.97 -29.06
N MET A 14 5.47 44.74 -29.91
CA MET A 14 6.02 43.42 -30.19
C MET A 14 6.81 42.81 -29.00
N LYS A 15 7.58 43.63 -28.26
CA LYS A 15 8.26 43.17 -27.03
C LYS A 15 7.26 42.88 -25.91
N GLN A 16 6.22 43.69 -25.78
CA GLN A 16 5.13 43.46 -24.81
C GLN A 16 4.37 42.16 -25.14
N ALA A 17 4.02 41.94 -26.41
CA ALA A 17 3.37 40.70 -26.86
C ALA A 17 4.25 39.47 -26.61
N LEU A 18 5.56 39.55 -26.91
CA LEU A 18 6.49 38.45 -26.66
C LEU A 18 6.63 38.13 -25.16
N GLN A 19 6.66 39.15 -24.30
CA GLN A 19 6.72 38.96 -22.85
C GLN A 19 5.42 38.34 -22.30
N ALA A 20 4.26 38.79 -22.79
CA ALA A 20 2.96 38.21 -22.43
C ALA A 20 2.87 36.74 -22.88
N ILE A 21 3.32 36.40 -24.09
CA ILE A 21 3.39 35.02 -24.57
C ILE A 21 4.29 34.16 -23.67
N LYS A 22 5.48 34.66 -23.29
CA LYS A 22 6.38 33.93 -22.38
C LYS A 22 5.75 33.71 -20.99
N GLN A 23 5.05 34.70 -20.46
CA GLN A 23 4.34 34.58 -19.18
C GLN A 23 3.19 33.59 -19.26
N LEU A 24 2.41 33.62 -20.35
CA LEU A 24 1.34 32.65 -20.59
C LEU A 24 1.89 31.22 -20.76
N GLN A 25 2.99 31.06 -21.51
CA GLN A 25 3.68 29.78 -21.66
C GLN A 25 4.21 29.25 -20.33
N ALA A 26 4.86 30.11 -19.52
CA ALA A 26 5.30 29.74 -18.18
C ALA A 26 4.13 29.30 -17.31
N ARG A 27 3.00 30.02 -17.37
CA ARG A 27 1.80 29.67 -16.61
C ARG A 27 1.16 28.36 -17.08
N VAL A 28 1.15 28.09 -18.38
CA VAL A 28 0.67 26.81 -18.92
C VAL A 28 1.56 25.68 -18.45
N ASN A 29 2.89 25.84 -18.54
CA ASN A 29 3.83 24.83 -18.08
C ASN A 29 3.69 24.55 -16.58
N GLU A 30 3.59 25.58 -15.73
CA GLU A 30 3.32 25.41 -14.29
C GLU A 30 2.04 24.61 -14.02
N LEU A 31 0.98 24.87 -14.79
CA LEU A 31 -0.30 24.17 -14.65
C LEU A 31 -0.23 22.72 -15.16
N GLU A 32 0.56 22.45 -16.19
CA GLU A 32 0.79 21.11 -16.71
C GLU A 32 1.70 20.28 -15.78
N ASP A 33 2.75 20.91 -15.25
CA ASP A 33 3.67 20.33 -14.27
C ASP A 33 2.93 20.00 -12.97
N GLY A 34 2.10 20.90 -12.45
CA GLY A 34 1.29 20.63 -11.25
C GLY A 34 0.25 19.52 -11.43
N LYS A 35 -0.31 19.35 -12.63
CA LYS A 35 -1.30 18.28 -12.91
C LYS A 35 -0.66 16.89 -12.94
N ASN A 36 0.57 16.79 -13.43
CA ASN A 36 1.27 15.53 -13.62
C ASN A 36 2.45 15.35 -12.65
N GLU A 37 2.57 16.23 -11.65
CA GLU A 37 3.65 16.16 -10.67
C GLU A 37 3.66 14.76 -10.03
N PRO A 38 4.83 14.09 -10.00
CA PRO A 38 4.97 12.85 -9.25
C PRO A 38 4.69 13.08 -7.76
N ILE A 39 4.01 12.12 -7.14
CA ILE A 39 3.78 12.14 -5.70
C ILE A 39 4.83 11.23 -5.05
N ALA A 40 5.63 11.80 -4.17
CA ALA A 40 6.63 11.07 -3.41
C ALA A 40 5.96 10.26 -2.30
N VAL A 41 6.33 8.99 -2.19
CA VAL A 41 6.08 8.21 -0.97
C VAL A 41 7.24 8.47 -0.03
N VAL A 42 6.98 9.21 1.05
CA VAL A 42 8.04 9.64 1.98
C VAL A 42 8.18 8.72 3.18
N SER A 43 7.14 7.95 3.50
CA SER A 43 7.21 6.91 4.51
C SER A 43 6.14 5.84 4.32
N MET A 44 6.33 4.68 4.97
CA MET A 44 5.36 3.60 5.00
C MET A 44 5.50 2.74 6.27
N ALA A 45 4.40 2.11 6.68
CA ALA A 45 4.36 1.09 7.72
C ALA A 45 3.30 0.02 7.37
N CYS A 46 3.47 -1.19 7.90
CA CYS A 46 2.51 -2.27 7.67
C CYS A 46 2.52 -3.29 8.80
N LYS A 47 1.36 -3.94 8.98
CA LYS A 47 1.19 -5.16 9.76
C LYS A 47 0.44 -6.17 8.92
N PHE A 48 1.04 -7.32 8.67
CA PHE A 48 0.51 -8.36 7.78
C PHE A 48 0.63 -9.76 8.42
N PRO A 49 -0.10 -10.75 7.89
CA PRO A 49 -0.10 -12.10 8.43
C PRO A 49 1.28 -12.74 8.44
N GLY A 50 1.49 -13.69 9.36
CA GLY A 50 2.74 -14.43 9.48
C GLY A 50 3.83 -13.64 10.19
N ASN A 51 3.51 -12.93 11.28
CA ASN A 51 4.45 -12.12 12.06
C ASN A 51 5.21 -11.10 11.21
N ILE A 52 4.49 -10.33 10.41
CA ILE A 52 5.04 -9.19 9.67
C ILE A 52 4.55 -7.92 10.33
N ASN A 53 5.41 -7.23 11.07
CA ASN A 53 5.08 -6.01 11.80
C ASN A 53 5.77 -4.75 11.23
N ASN A 54 6.57 -4.91 10.17
CA ASN A 54 7.23 -3.82 9.46
C ASN A 54 7.60 -4.24 8.03
N THR A 55 8.02 -3.27 7.22
CA THR A 55 8.34 -3.46 5.79
C THR A 55 9.61 -4.28 5.56
N ARG A 56 10.55 -4.29 6.51
CA ARG A 56 11.75 -5.13 6.45
C ARG A 56 11.38 -6.61 6.60
N GLU A 57 10.59 -6.96 7.59
CA GLU A 57 10.11 -8.33 7.81
C GLU A 57 9.29 -8.81 6.62
N LEU A 58 8.44 -7.94 6.05
CA LEU A 58 7.71 -8.23 4.81
C LEU A 58 8.70 -8.60 3.70
N TRP A 59 9.71 -7.76 3.45
CA TRP A 59 10.69 -7.99 2.39
C TRP A 59 11.44 -9.31 2.56
N GLU A 60 11.95 -9.58 3.76
CA GLU A 60 12.68 -10.81 4.07
C GLU A 60 11.80 -12.07 3.86
N LYS A 61 10.51 -12.00 4.20
CA LYS A 61 9.55 -13.10 4.01
C LYS A 61 9.13 -13.28 2.56
N LEU A 62 8.96 -12.19 1.81
CA LEU A 62 8.66 -12.27 0.38
C LEU A 62 9.80 -12.93 -0.40
N LEU A 63 11.06 -12.57 -0.12
CA LEU A 63 12.23 -13.20 -0.77
C LEU A 63 12.33 -14.71 -0.49
N LYS A 64 11.86 -15.15 0.68
CA LYS A 64 11.80 -16.57 1.09
C LYS A 64 10.54 -17.29 0.60
N SER A 65 9.69 -16.63 -0.20
CA SER A 65 8.39 -17.15 -0.64
C SER A 65 7.55 -17.67 0.54
N HIS A 66 7.53 -16.91 1.65
CA HIS A 66 6.83 -17.31 2.88
C HIS A 66 5.32 -17.46 2.64
N ASP A 67 4.74 -18.45 3.31
CA ASP A 67 3.30 -18.68 3.39
C ASP A 67 2.77 -18.16 4.73
N ALA A 68 1.82 -17.24 4.68
CA ALA A 68 1.21 -16.69 5.88
C ALA A 68 -0.20 -17.22 6.13
N ILE A 69 -0.67 -18.19 5.34
CA ILE A 69 -1.96 -18.82 5.53
C ILE A 69 -1.89 -19.82 6.68
N ILE A 70 -2.81 -19.67 7.63
CA ILE A 70 -2.98 -20.55 8.79
C ILE A 70 -4.45 -20.92 8.97
N GLU A 71 -4.73 -21.89 9.84
CA GLU A 71 -6.09 -22.14 10.32
C GLU A 71 -6.57 -20.97 11.18
N VAL A 72 -7.89 -20.70 11.18
CA VAL A 72 -8.51 -19.71 12.07
C VAL A 72 -7.97 -19.88 13.50
N PRO A 73 -7.35 -18.83 14.10
CA PRO A 73 -6.87 -18.91 15.47
C PRO A 73 -8.01 -19.15 16.45
N LYS A 74 -7.77 -20.00 17.47
CA LYS A 74 -8.80 -20.40 18.45
C LYS A 74 -9.35 -19.23 19.25
N GLU A 75 -8.56 -18.17 19.37
CA GLU A 75 -8.90 -16.93 20.05
C GLU A 75 -9.92 -16.08 19.27
N ARG A 76 -10.13 -16.36 17.97
CA ARG A 76 -11.10 -15.64 17.13
C ARG A 76 -12.51 -16.24 17.27
N TRP A 77 -12.65 -17.50 16.87
CA TRP A 77 -13.87 -18.29 17.06
C TRP A 77 -13.56 -19.78 16.98
N ASN A 78 -14.47 -20.61 17.50
CA ASN A 78 -14.38 -22.06 17.36
C ASN A 78 -14.72 -22.47 15.91
N VAL A 79 -13.71 -22.74 15.09
CA VAL A 79 -13.90 -23.04 13.66
C VAL A 79 -14.71 -24.34 13.43
N ASP A 80 -14.60 -25.32 14.33
CA ASP A 80 -15.29 -26.60 14.19
C ASP A 80 -16.81 -26.48 14.33
N GLU A 81 -17.32 -25.42 14.98
CA GLU A 81 -18.76 -25.13 15.05
C GLU A 81 -19.34 -24.69 13.70
N PHE A 82 -18.50 -24.12 12.82
CA PHE A 82 -18.92 -23.53 11.56
C PHE A 82 -18.39 -24.28 10.33
N TYR A 83 -17.47 -25.21 10.51
CA TYR A 83 -16.90 -25.97 9.40
C TYR A 83 -17.81 -27.10 8.91
N ASP A 84 -17.94 -27.24 7.60
CA ASP A 84 -18.42 -28.44 6.92
C ASP A 84 -17.80 -28.48 5.51
N PRO A 85 -17.13 -29.57 5.10
CA PRO A 85 -16.50 -29.64 3.78
C PRO A 85 -17.51 -29.61 2.62
N ASP A 86 -18.79 -29.90 2.86
CA ASP A 86 -19.83 -29.77 1.85
C ASP A 86 -20.25 -28.29 1.69
N PRO A 87 -19.96 -27.66 0.53
CA PRO A 87 -20.29 -26.26 0.30
C PRO A 87 -21.79 -25.97 0.32
N GLU A 88 -22.66 -26.97 0.22
CA GLU A 88 -24.11 -26.80 0.19
C GLU A 88 -24.72 -26.72 1.61
N VAL A 89 -24.05 -27.20 2.66
CA VAL A 89 -24.60 -27.23 4.04
C VAL A 89 -24.85 -25.81 4.59
N PRO A 90 -26.11 -25.39 4.85
CA PRO A 90 -26.41 -24.01 5.23
C PRO A 90 -25.68 -23.54 6.49
N GLY A 91 -25.23 -22.29 6.50
CA GLY A 91 -24.56 -21.69 7.66
C GLY A 91 -23.15 -22.21 7.94
N LYS A 92 -22.55 -22.99 7.03
CA LYS A 92 -21.20 -23.55 7.17
C LYS A 92 -20.20 -22.93 6.21
N MET A 93 -18.93 -23.00 6.60
CA MET A 93 -17.75 -22.64 5.81
C MET A 93 -16.97 -23.92 5.45
N TYR A 94 -16.59 -24.06 4.17
CA TYR A 94 -15.88 -25.26 3.69
C TYR A 94 -14.36 -25.16 3.75
N THR A 95 -13.82 -24.00 4.14
CA THR A 95 -12.40 -23.82 4.39
C THR A 95 -12.22 -23.22 5.77
N LYS A 96 -11.12 -23.55 6.43
CA LYS A 96 -10.74 -23.05 7.76
C LYS A 96 -9.55 -22.12 7.72
N LEU A 97 -9.09 -21.76 6.52
CA LEU A 97 -7.77 -21.18 6.31
C LEU A 97 -7.89 -19.71 5.93
N GLY A 98 -6.89 -18.93 6.33
CA GLY A 98 -6.76 -17.51 5.99
C GLY A 98 -5.47 -16.89 6.51
N GLY A 99 -5.17 -15.68 6.08
CA GLY A 99 -4.08 -14.88 6.64
C GLY A 99 -4.56 -14.08 7.84
N PHE A 100 -4.09 -14.40 9.04
CA PHE A 100 -4.47 -13.68 10.27
C PHE A 100 -3.28 -12.92 10.86
N LEU A 101 -3.55 -11.74 11.43
CA LEU A 101 -2.61 -11.06 12.30
C LEU A 101 -2.50 -11.80 13.63
N ASP A 102 -1.28 -11.89 14.13
CA ASP A 102 -0.97 -12.56 15.39
C ASP A 102 -1.63 -11.87 16.59
N VAL A 103 -1.74 -10.54 16.56
CA VAL A 103 -2.27 -9.72 17.65
C VAL A 103 -3.21 -8.64 17.09
N VAL A 104 -4.44 -8.58 17.60
CA VAL A 104 -5.45 -7.56 17.22
C VAL A 104 -6.11 -6.87 18.41
N ASP A 105 -5.92 -7.38 19.62
CA ASP A 105 -6.58 -6.89 20.83
C ASP A 105 -5.70 -5.95 21.67
N GLN A 106 -4.37 -6.01 21.50
CA GLN A 106 -3.42 -5.16 22.21
C GLN A 106 -3.37 -3.73 21.66
N PHE A 107 -3.44 -2.74 22.55
CA PHE A 107 -3.42 -1.33 22.22
C PHE A 107 -2.91 -0.53 23.43
N ASP A 108 -2.14 0.54 23.20
CA ASP A 108 -1.72 1.48 24.25
C ASP A 108 -2.64 2.71 24.22
N PRO A 109 -3.75 2.72 25.00
CA PRO A 109 -4.70 3.81 24.95
C PRO A 109 -4.16 5.09 25.58
N ALA A 110 -3.29 4.98 26.60
CA ALA A 110 -2.76 6.13 27.30
C ALA A 110 -1.85 6.96 26.40
N PHE A 111 -1.05 6.29 25.56
CA PHE A 111 -0.21 6.94 24.55
C PHE A 111 -1.02 7.84 23.59
N PHE A 112 -2.20 7.40 23.16
CA PHE A 112 -3.08 8.15 22.26
C PHE A 112 -4.08 9.07 22.98
N GLY A 113 -3.96 9.26 24.30
CA GLY A 113 -4.89 10.10 25.07
C GLY A 113 -6.31 9.53 25.18
N ILE A 114 -6.46 8.20 25.04
CA ILE A 114 -7.74 7.50 25.03
C ILE A 114 -7.96 6.84 26.40
N SER A 115 -9.18 6.96 26.94
CA SER A 115 -9.49 6.30 28.21
C SER A 115 -9.59 4.78 28.05
N PRO A 116 -9.25 3.97 29.07
CA PRO A 116 -9.42 2.51 29.01
C PRO A 116 -10.86 2.08 28.68
N ARG A 117 -11.85 2.86 29.16
CA ARG A 117 -13.27 2.61 28.90
C ARG A 117 -13.63 2.80 27.43
N GLU A 118 -13.11 3.85 26.80
CA GLU A 118 -13.29 4.07 25.36
C GLU A 118 -12.57 3.00 24.55
N ALA A 119 -11.31 2.71 24.87
CA ALA A 119 -10.49 1.73 24.16
C ALA A 119 -11.12 0.34 24.11
N ALA A 120 -11.79 -0.08 25.18
CA ALA A 120 -12.52 -1.35 25.23
C ALA A 120 -13.69 -1.44 24.24
N SER A 121 -14.25 -0.31 23.81
CA SER A 121 -15.31 -0.22 22.81
C SER A 121 -14.80 0.19 21.43
N MET A 122 -13.50 0.41 21.24
CA MET A 122 -12.95 0.79 19.94
C MET A 122 -12.79 -0.43 19.04
N ASP A 123 -13.26 -0.31 17.79
CA ASP A 123 -12.96 -1.26 16.73
C ASP A 123 -11.43 -1.43 16.60
N PRO A 124 -10.89 -2.66 16.63
CA PRO A 124 -9.48 -2.91 16.39
C PRO A 124 -8.93 -2.30 15.10
N HIS A 125 -9.75 -2.10 14.05
CA HIS A 125 -9.34 -1.35 12.86
C HIS A 125 -8.85 0.05 13.24
N GLN A 126 -9.57 0.76 14.13
CA GLN A 126 -9.20 2.10 14.60
C GLN A 126 -7.93 2.07 15.45
N ARG A 127 -7.81 1.08 16.35
CA ARG A 127 -6.67 0.93 17.26
C ARG A 127 -5.37 0.65 16.50
N LEU A 128 -5.39 -0.33 15.62
CA LEU A 128 -4.22 -0.72 14.85
C LEU A 128 -3.83 0.35 13.82
N LEU A 129 -4.79 1.07 13.24
CA LEU A 129 -4.48 2.20 12.37
C LEU A 129 -3.79 3.34 13.12
N LEU A 130 -4.22 3.69 14.33
CA LEU A 130 -3.53 4.71 15.14
C LEU A 130 -2.05 4.34 15.34
N GLN A 131 -1.78 3.09 15.73
CA GLN A 131 -0.41 2.58 15.90
C GLN A 131 0.37 2.60 14.59
N THR A 132 -0.20 2.08 13.51
CA THR A 132 0.51 1.93 12.23
C THR A 132 0.72 3.29 11.54
N THR A 133 -0.19 4.24 11.72
CA THR A 133 -0.01 5.62 11.26
C THR A 133 1.07 6.33 12.05
N TRP A 134 1.12 6.17 13.38
CA TRP A 134 2.23 6.67 14.19
C TRP A 134 3.57 6.11 13.69
N GLU A 135 3.67 4.77 13.55
CA GLU A 135 4.86 4.09 13.03
C GLU A 135 5.29 4.62 11.65
N ALA A 136 4.33 4.90 10.76
CA ALA A 136 4.62 5.48 9.46
C ALA A 136 5.24 6.88 9.59
N PHE A 137 4.73 7.76 10.45
CA PHE A 137 5.34 9.07 10.64
C PHE A 137 6.71 8.98 11.31
N GLU A 138 6.88 8.10 12.30
CA GLU A 138 8.15 7.85 12.99
C GLU A 138 9.22 7.33 12.01
N ASN A 139 8.88 6.35 11.17
CA ASN A 139 9.78 5.82 10.13
C ASN A 139 10.23 6.90 9.13
N GLY A 140 9.41 7.92 8.89
CA GLY A 140 9.72 9.04 8.00
C GLY A 140 10.50 10.17 8.69
N GLY A 141 10.75 10.08 9.99
CA GLY A 141 11.41 11.13 10.76
C GLY A 141 10.57 12.39 10.97
N PHE A 142 9.24 12.29 10.87
CA PHE A 142 8.34 13.44 11.05
C PHE A 142 8.17 13.78 12.53
N ASP A 143 8.24 15.07 12.85
CA ASP A 143 7.72 15.60 14.13
C ASP A 143 6.21 15.83 14.01
N LEU A 144 5.42 14.94 14.60
CA LEU A 144 3.96 15.05 14.60
C LEU A 144 3.45 16.34 15.28
N ASN A 145 4.22 16.94 16.20
CA ASN A 145 3.83 18.23 16.78
C ASN A 145 3.92 19.36 15.74
N ALA A 146 4.91 19.30 14.85
CA ALA A 146 5.03 20.26 13.75
C ALA A 146 3.91 20.10 12.70
N LEU A 147 3.28 18.92 12.64
CA LEU A 147 2.13 18.66 11.77
C LEU A 147 0.78 18.97 12.44
N TYR A 148 0.74 19.33 13.73
CA TYR A 148 -0.49 19.68 14.40
C TYR A 148 -1.09 20.97 13.80
N GLY A 149 -2.35 20.92 13.40
CA GLY A 149 -3.01 22.01 12.67
C GLY A 149 -2.63 22.12 11.19
N SER A 150 -1.80 21.20 10.66
CA SER A 150 -1.41 21.21 9.26
C SER A 150 -2.53 20.69 8.36
N LYS A 151 -2.48 21.07 7.08
CA LYS A 151 -3.33 20.53 6.00
C LYS A 151 -2.89 19.11 5.61
N THR A 152 -2.87 18.20 6.57
CA THR A 152 -2.62 16.78 6.33
C THR A 152 -3.94 16.07 6.03
N GLY A 153 -4.04 15.45 4.85
CA GLY A 153 -5.20 14.66 4.44
C GLY A 153 -5.13 13.21 4.95
N VAL A 154 -6.27 12.56 5.18
CA VAL A 154 -6.39 11.19 5.67
C VAL A 154 -7.43 10.43 4.83
N TYR A 155 -6.98 9.37 4.15
CA TYR A 155 -7.80 8.55 3.28
C TYR A 155 -7.66 7.07 3.69
N VAL A 156 -8.73 6.50 4.25
CA VAL A 156 -8.69 5.13 4.80
C VAL A 156 -9.60 4.20 4.01
N GLY A 157 -9.02 3.14 3.44
CA GLY A 157 -9.76 2.06 2.78
C GLY A 157 -10.20 1.05 3.81
N ILE A 158 -11.52 0.89 3.98
CA ILE A 158 -12.11 -0.01 4.97
C ILE A 158 -13.53 -0.40 4.54
N SER A 159 -13.86 -1.69 4.64
CA SER A 159 -15.17 -2.22 4.24
C SER A 159 -15.84 -3.06 5.33
N ASN A 160 -15.07 -3.70 6.21
CA ASN A 160 -15.62 -4.65 7.17
C ASN A 160 -16.20 -3.95 8.42
N PHE A 161 -17.47 -4.21 8.74
CA PHE A 161 -18.21 -3.65 9.87
C PHE A 161 -18.62 -4.70 10.92
N GLU A 162 -17.94 -5.85 10.98
CA GLU A 162 -18.26 -6.94 11.92
C GLU A 162 -18.21 -6.50 13.40
N TYR A 163 -17.16 -5.78 13.81
CA TYR A 163 -17.01 -5.36 15.19
C TYR A 163 -18.03 -4.26 15.57
N GLY A 164 -18.22 -3.28 14.69
CA GLY A 164 -19.23 -2.24 14.85
C GLY A 164 -20.65 -2.81 14.95
N ALA A 165 -20.98 -3.80 14.11
CA ALA A 165 -22.26 -4.52 14.20
C ALA A 165 -22.45 -5.17 15.58
N LYS A 166 -21.42 -5.81 16.14
CA LYS A 166 -21.46 -6.41 17.48
C LYS A 166 -21.67 -5.37 18.59
N LEU A 167 -21.07 -4.18 18.46
CA LEU A 167 -21.19 -3.10 19.45
C LEU A 167 -22.54 -2.39 19.42
N ILE A 168 -23.13 -2.21 18.23
CA ILE A 168 -24.34 -1.40 18.03
C ILE A 168 -25.60 -2.26 18.01
N TRP A 169 -25.49 -3.54 17.64
CA TRP A 169 -26.57 -4.53 17.71
C TRP A 169 -26.20 -5.71 18.64
N PRO A 170 -25.89 -5.44 19.92
CA PRO A 170 -25.66 -6.51 20.88
C PRO A 170 -26.95 -7.29 21.15
N GLN A 171 -26.81 -8.52 21.63
CA GLN A 171 -27.96 -9.33 22.06
C GLN A 171 -28.72 -8.66 23.20
N ASN A 172 -28.01 -7.97 24.10
CA ASN A 172 -28.61 -7.21 25.19
C ASN A 172 -28.41 -5.70 24.96
N PRO A 173 -29.49 -4.91 24.78
CA PRO A 173 -29.40 -3.46 24.60
C PRO A 173 -28.67 -2.72 25.74
N THR A 174 -28.57 -3.30 26.95
CA THR A 174 -27.83 -2.68 28.06
C THR A 174 -26.31 -2.68 27.87
N ASP A 175 -25.78 -3.43 26.89
CA ASP A 175 -24.36 -3.46 26.56
C ASP A 175 -23.93 -2.23 25.72
N ILE A 176 -24.90 -1.46 25.22
CA ILE A 176 -24.65 -0.24 24.46
C ILE A 176 -24.19 0.86 25.42
N THR A 177 -23.01 1.42 25.17
CA THR A 177 -22.44 2.52 25.94
C THR A 177 -22.37 3.79 25.10
N SER A 178 -22.02 4.91 25.74
CA SER A 178 -21.71 6.17 25.03
C SER A 178 -20.56 6.03 24.03
N TYR A 179 -19.72 5.01 24.17
CA TYR A 179 -18.59 4.76 23.27
C TYR A 179 -18.93 3.80 22.13
N SER A 180 -20.02 3.03 22.20
CA SER A 180 -20.37 2.04 21.17
C SER A 180 -20.52 2.66 19.78
N GLY A 181 -21.11 3.87 19.69
CA GLY A 181 -21.30 4.57 18.42
C GLY A 181 -19.98 5.00 17.78
N ILE A 182 -19.11 5.70 18.53
CA ILE A 182 -17.82 6.18 18.00
C ILE A 182 -16.79 5.06 17.85
N GLY A 183 -16.89 4.03 18.68
CA GLY A 183 -16.00 2.89 18.67
C GLY A 183 -16.30 1.92 17.52
N GLY A 184 -17.56 1.74 17.13
CA GLY A 184 -17.96 0.87 16.04
C GLY A 184 -18.03 1.53 14.65
N SER A 185 -18.13 2.85 14.58
CA SER A 185 -18.31 3.56 13.29
C SER A 185 -17.08 3.50 12.39
N LEU A 186 -17.25 3.03 11.15
CA LEU A 186 -16.19 3.08 10.14
C LEU A 186 -15.78 4.53 9.82
N GLY A 187 -16.74 5.45 9.76
CA GLY A 187 -16.46 6.87 9.47
C GLY A 187 -15.56 7.54 10.52
N VAL A 188 -15.65 7.09 11.78
CA VAL A 188 -14.77 7.58 12.85
C VAL A 188 -13.33 7.13 12.66
N THR A 189 -13.05 6.09 11.88
CA THR A 189 -11.67 5.60 11.66
C THR A 189 -10.76 6.68 11.09
N ALA A 190 -11.14 7.33 9.98
CA ALA A 190 -10.35 8.43 9.41
C ALA A 190 -10.37 9.67 10.31
N GLY A 191 -11.55 10.03 10.84
CA GLY A 191 -11.72 11.18 11.72
C GLY A 191 -10.90 11.09 13.00
N ARG A 192 -10.71 9.88 13.55
CA ARG A 192 -9.91 9.63 14.76
C ARG A 192 -8.43 9.81 14.50
N LEU A 193 -7.91 9.40 13.34
CA LEU A 193 -6.53 9.70 12.94
C LEU A 193 -6.34 11.22 12.87
N SER A 194 -7.24 11.92 12.18
CA SER A 194 -7.18 13.39 12.08
C SER A 194 -7.27 14.07 13.45
N TYR A 195 -8.19 13.63 14.31
CA TYR A 195 -8.35 14.16 15.65
C TYR A 195 -7.11 13.94 16.52
N THR A 196 -6.59 12.72 16.53
CA THR A 196 -5.50 12.32 17.43
C THR A 196 -4.18 13.00 17.05
N PHE A 197 -3.91 13.14 15.75
CA PHE A 197 -2.67 13.77 15.25
C PHE A 197 -2.82 15.26 14.91
N GLY A 198 -4.01 15.84 15.09
CA GLY A 198 -4.28 17.26 14.83
C GLY A 198 -4.32 17.63 13.34
N PHE A 199 -4.64 16.71 12.44
CA PHE A 199 -4.68 16.98 11.02
C PHE A 199 -5.97 17.69 10.59
N THR A 200 -5.86 18.71 9.74
CA THR A 200 -7.00 19.55 9.31
C THR A 200 -7.25 19.51 7.80
N GLY A 201 -6.61 18.59 7.06
CA GLY A 201 -6.91 18.34 5.65
C GLY A 201 -8.16 17.47 5.47
N PRO A 202 -8.48 17.06 4.21
CA PRO A 202 -9.60 16.15 3.95
C PRO A 202 -9.46 14.86 4.74
N SER A 203 -10.53 14.38 5.38
CA SER A 203 -10.51 13.15 6.18
C SER A 203 -11.73 12.30 5.85
N MET A 204 -11.50 11.12 5.27
CA MET A 204 -12.60 10.27 4.82
C MET A 204 -12.24 8.79 4.75
N ILE A 205 -13.27 7.96 4.85
CA ILE A 205 -13.19 6.54 4.53
C ILE A 205 -13.68 6.29 3.11
N ILE A 206 -13.12 5.25 2.49
CA ILE A 206 -13.48 4.79 1.16
C ILE A 206 -13.79 3.30 1.24
N ASP A 207 -14.97 2.94 0.75
CA ASP A 207 -15.37 1.55 0.55
C ASP A 207 -15.71 1.32 -0.92
N THR A 208 -14.78 0.71 -1.63
CA THR A 208 -14.98 0.14 -2.95
C THR A 208 -14.62 -1.35 -2.94
N ALA A 209 -14.81 -2.02 -1.80
CA ALA A 209 -14.34 -3.37 -1.49
C ALA A 209 -12.84 -3.58 -1.79
N CYS A 210 -12.46 -4.52 -2.66
CA CYS A 210 -11.07 -4.94 -2.86
C CYS A 210 -10.16 -3.82 -3.39
N SER A 211 -10.72 -2.79 -4.04
CA SER A 211 -9.96 -1.65 -4.57
C SER A 211 -9.82 -0.48 -3.60
N SER A 212 -10.44 -0.54 -2.42
CA SER A 212 -10.57 0.61 -1.48
C SER A 212 -9.26 1.34 -1.23
N SER A 213 -8.20 0.64 -0.80
CA SER A 213 -6.92 1.27 -0.48
C SER A 213 -6.11 1.75 -1.70
N LEU A 214 -6.45 1.30 -2.91
CA LEU A 214 -5.84 1.82 -4.13
C LEU A 214 -6.58 3.09 -4.60
N VAL A 215 -7.90 3.14 -4.37
CA VAL A 215 -8.71 4.35 -4.54
C VAL A 215 -8.32 5.44 -3.54
N THR A 216 -8.04 5.10 -2.28
CA THR A 216 -7.54 6.08 -1.28
C THR A 216 -6.23 6.71 -1.75
N THR A 217 -5.33 5.91 -2.32
CA THR A 217 -4.07 6.39 -2.88
C THR A 217 -4.31 7.32 -4.07
N HIS A 218 -5.24 6.97 -4.97
CA HIS A 218 -5.64 7.86 -6.06
C HIS A 218 -6.16 9.20 -5.53
N LEU A 219 -7.08 9.21 -4.57
CA LEU A 219 -7.65 10.44 -4.02
C LEU A 219 -6.61 11.28 -3.28
N ALA A 220 -5.72 10.66 -2.50
CA ALA A 220 -4.60 11.34 -1.85
C ALA A 220 -3.67 12.02 -2.86
N MET A 221 -3.34 11.34 -3.98
CA MET A 221 -2.55 11.94 -5.06
C MET A 221 -3.26 13.15 -5.67
N GLN A 222 -4.58 13.06 -5.88
CA GLN A 222 -5.36 14.16 -6.44
C GLN A 222 -5.45 15.36 -5.49
N SER A 223 -5.71 15.16 -4.20
CA SER A 223 -5.78 16.24 -3.22
C SER A 223 -4.43 16.94 -3.03
N LEU A 224 -3.31 16.20 -3.09
CA LEU A 224 -1.97 16.80 -3.10
C LEU A 224 -1.76 17.66 -4.35
N ARG A 225 -2.12 17.19 -5.55
CA ARG A 225 -1.99 17.96 -6.81
C ARG A 225 -2.89 19.19 -6.83
N LEU A 226 -4.07 19.11 -6.21
CA LEU A 226 -5.02 20.22 -6.11
C LEU A 226 -4.67 21.23 -4.99
N GLY A 227 -3.71 20.90 -4.12
CA GLY A 227 -3.36 21.74 -2.97
C GLY A 227 -4.43 21.74 -1.85
N GLU A 228 -5.30 20.73 -1.82
CA GLU A 228 -6.24 20.51 -0.71
C GLU A 228 -5.52 20.04 0.56
N CYS A 229 -4.37 19.39 0.38
CA CYS A 229 -3.44 19.01 1.44
C CYS A 229 -1.99 19.16 0.97
N ASP A 230 -1.07 19.24 1.92
CA ASP A 230 0.39 19.32 1.69
C ASP A 230 1.10 18.01 2.05
N VAL A 231 0.47 17.24 2.95
CA VAL A 231 0.84 15.86 3.30
C VAL A 231 -0.44 15.03 3.22
N ALA A 232 -0.34 13.77 2.79
CA ALA A 232 -1.49 12.87 2.80
C ALA A 232 -1.13 11.49 3.36
N VAL A 233 -2.00 10.98 4.22
CA VAL A 233 -2.00 9.59 4.69
C VAL A 233 -2.95 8.80 3.82
N SER A 234 -2.42 7.81 3.09
CA SER A 234 -3.23 6.80 2.41
C SER A 234 -3.07 5.47 3.14
N ALA A 235 -4.19 4.89 3.58
CA ALA A 235 -4.20 3.66 4.35
C ALA A 235 -5.23 2.66 3.83
N GLY A 236 -5.01 1.39 4.16
CA GLY A 236 -5.97 0.31 3.98
C GLY A 236 -5.93 -0.62 5.18
N VAL A 237 -7.09 -1.02 5.68
CA VAL A 237 -7.20 -1.89 6.84
C VAL A 237 -8.29 -2.94 6.66
N ASN A 238 -7.97 -4.20 6.94
CA ASN A 238 -8.94 -5.29 6.98
C ASN A 238 -8.64 -6.23 8.14
N LEU A 239 -9.67 -6.59 8.92
CA LEU A 239 -9.59 -7.57 9.99
C LEU A 239 -10.78 -8.54 9.87
N ILE A 240 -10.63 -9.75 10.40
CA ILE A 240 -11.64 -10.82 10.35
C ILE A 240 -12.01 -11.17 11.80
N PHE A 241 -13.21 -10.80 12.23
CA PHE A 241 -13.64 -10.96 13.62
C PHE A 241 -14.61 -12.11 13.86
N GLY A 242 -15.33 -12.55 12.82
CA GLY A 242 -16.34 -13.57 12.99
C GLY A 242 -16.49 -14.49 11.77
N PRO A 243 -17.17 -15.64 11.97
CA PRO A 243 -17.38 -16.61 10.90
C PRO A 243 -18.36 -16.14 9.83
N GLN A 244 -19.22 -15.15 10.11
CA GLN A 244 -20.37 -14.79 9.28
C GLN A 244 -19.96 -14.38 7.87
N THR A 245 -18.99 -13.48 7.74
CA THR A 245 -18.50 -13.04 6.43
C THR A 245 -17.73 -14.16 5.72
N HIS A 246 -17.06 -15.02 6.46
CA HIS A 246 -16.37 -16.19 5.90
C HIS A 246 -17.37 -17.19 5.31
N ILE A 247 -18.46 -17.49 6.04
CA ILE A 247 -19.59 -18.31 5.57
C ILE A 247 -20.21 -17.67 4.31
N TYR A 248 -20.44 -16.36 4.32
CA TYR A 248 -20.96 -15.63 3.15
C TYR A 248 -20.10 -15.87 1.90
N PHE A 249 -18.78 -15.74 2.02
CA PHE A 249 -17.88 -15.97 0.88
C PHE A 249 -17.79 -17.44 0.45
N CYS A 250 -17.88 -18.39 1.38
CA CYS A 250 -18.05 -19.80 1.04
C CYS A 250 -19.36 -20.04 0.27
N LYS A 251 -20.49 -19.46 0.70
CA LYS A 251 -21.76 -19.59 -0.03
C LYS A 251 -21.73 -18.93 -1.40
N GLY A 252 -20.94 -17.86 -1.55
CA GLY A 252 -20.63 -17.26 -2.85
C GLY A 252 -19.65 -18.07 -3.70
N LYS A 253 -19.13 -19.21 -3.21
CA LYS A 253 -18.08 -20.03 -3.85
C LYS A 253 -16.86 -19.20 -4.27
N MET A 254 -16.53 -18.19 -3.46
CA MET A 254 -15.44 -17.26 -3.74
C MET A 254 -14.10 -17.72 -3.17
N LEU A 255 -14.12 -18.59 -2.15
CA LEU A 255 -12.93 -19.01 -1.42
C LEU A 255 -12.35 -20.31 -2.00
N ALA A 256 -11.03 -20.39 -2.05
CA ALA A 256 -10.35 -21.64 -2.39
C ALA A 256 -10.54 -22.65 -1.25
N PRO A 257 -10.95 -23.92 -1.52
CA PRO A 257 -11.11 -24.93 -0.48
C PRO A 257 -9.83 -25.18 0.32
N ASP A 258 -8.67 -25.14 -0.35
CA ASP A 258 -7.35 -25.26 0.29
C ASP A 258 -6.85 -23.95 0.91
N GLY A 259 -7.63 -22.87 0.84
CA GLY A 259 -7.31 -21.60 1.47
C GLY A 259 -6.10 -20.87 0.88
N HIS A 260 -5.74 -21.11 -0.38
CA HIS A 260 -4.61 -20.43 -1.01
C HIS A 260 -5.00 -19.72 -2.30
N CYS A 261 -4.51 -18.49 -2.49
CA CYS A 261 -4.58 -17.83 -3.79
C CYS A 261 -3.58 -18.49 -4.74
N LYS A 262 -4.05 -19.36 -5.64
CA LYS A 262 -3.25 -20.05 -6.67
C LYS A 262 -3.19 -19.22 -7.96
N THR A 263 -2.81 -17.95 -7.80
CA THR A 263 -2.90 -16.93 -8.84
C THR A 263 -2.16 -17.35 -10.12
N PHE A 264 -2.90 -17.36 -11.24
CA PHE A 264 -2.51 -17.73 -12.61
C PHE A 264 -2.22 -19.23 -12.83
N SER A 265 -2.41 -20.05 -11.80
CA SER A 265 -2.20 -21.51 -11.88
C SER A 265 -3.39 -22.23 -12.52
N ASP A 266 -3.17 -23.45 -13.01
CA ASP A 266 -4.19 -24.33 -13.61
C ASP A 266 -5.27 -24.78 -12.63
N ASP A 267 -4.94 -24.76 -11.34
CA ASP A 267 -5.78 -25.13 -10.21
C ASP A 267 -6.33 -23.91 -9.44
N ALA A 268 -6.35 -22.73 -10.06
CA ALA A 268 -6.99 -21.52 -9.52
C ALA A 268 -8.51 -21.71 -9.35
N ASP A 269 -8.99 -21.74 -8.11
CA ASP A 269 -10.37 -22.11 -7.73
C ASP A 269 -11.00 -21.17 -6.69
N GLY A 270 -10.38 -20.02 -6.42
CA GLY A 270 -10.85 -19.05 -5.43
C GLY A 270 -9.70 -18.32 -4.74
N TYR A 271 -10.02 -17.45 -3.79
CA TYR A 271 -9.03 -16.74 -2.99
C TYR A 271 -9.05 -17.17 -1.52
N ALA A 272 -7.98 -16.85 -0.79
CA ALA A 272 -7.90 -16.97 0.66
C ALA A 272 -8.20 -15.61 1.30
N ARG A 273 -9.04 -15.53 2.33
CA ARG A 273 -9.22 -14.26 3.06
C ARG A 273 -7.95 -13.89 3.84
N GLY A 274 -7.74 -12.60 4.07
CA GLY A 274 -6.61 -12.13 4.86
C GLY A 274 -6.86 -10.83 5.61
N GLU A 275 -6.19 -10.68 6.74
CA GLU A 275 -6.12 -9.48 7.56
C GLU A 275 -4.89 -8.65 7.20
N GLY A 276 -4.93 -7.33 7.39
CA GLY A 276 -3.76 -6.50 7.24
C GLY A 276 -4.00 -5.01 7.38
N ILE A 277 -2.95 -4.29 7.74
CA ILE A 277 -2.90 -2.84 7.79
C ILE A 277 -1.71 -2.37 6.96
N GLY A 278 -1.92 -1.40 6.09
CA GLY A 278 -0.85 -0.68 5.42
C GLY A 278 -1.12 0.83 5.44
N VAL A 279 -0.07 1.61 5.67
CA VAL A 279 -0.09 3.07 5.66
C VAL A 279 1.07 3.58 4.83
N ILE A 280 0.82 4.54 3.94
CA ILE A 280 1.84 5.31 3.24
C ILE A 280 1.61 6.81 3.47
N VAL A 281 2.70 7.55 3.66
CA VAL A 281 2.70 9.01 3.79
C VAL A 281 3.20 9.60 2.48
N LEU A 282 2.47 10.58 1.96
CA LEU A 282 2.62 11.11 0.62
C LEU A 282 2.83 12.63 0.65
N LYS A 283 3.68 13.13 -0.24
CA LYS A 283 3.87 14.55 -0.52
C LYS A 283 4.04 14.78 -2.02
N ARG A 284 3.81 15.99 -2.49
CA ARG A 284 4.30 16.40 -3.83
C ARG A 284 5.82 16.23 -3.86
N LEU A 285 6.37 15.77 -4.99
CA LEU A 285 7.82 15.54 -5.11
C LEU A 285 8.62 16.80 -4.78
N SER A 286 8.19 17.96 -5.29
CA SER A 286 8.83 19.24 -5.01
C SER A 286 8.85 19.59 -3.52
N ASP A 287 7.79 19.28 -2.78
CA ASP A 287 7.72 19.49 -1.33
C ASP A 287 8.59 18.50 -0.56
N ALA A 288 8.66 17.24 -1.02
CA ALA A 288 9.52 16.24 -0.41
C ALA A 288 11.01 16.61 -0.56
N GLU A 289 11.40 17.07 -1.76
CA GLU A 289 12.77 17.53 -2.02
C GLU A 289 13.10 18.82 -1.26
N ARG A 290 12.15 19.77 -1.19
CA ARG A 290 12.32 21.02 -0.43
C ARG A 290 12.55 20.74 1.07
N ASP A 291 11.76 19.84 1.63
CA ASP A 291 11.77 19.59 3.07
C ASP A 291 12.85 18.55 3.47
N GLY A 292 13.57 18.00 2.49
CA GLY A 292 14.67 17.06 2.72
C GLY A 292 14.19 15.67 3.13
N ASP A 293 12.97 15.29 2.76
CA ASP A 293 12.40 14.00 3.11
C ASP A 293 13.13 12.85 2.41
N GLN A 294 13.15 11.69 3.07
CA GLN A 294 13.46 10.45 2.38
C GLN A 294 12.38 10.16 1.34
N ILE A 295 12.76 9.88 0.09
CA ILE A 295 11.81 9.49 -0.97
C ILE A 295 11.99 8.00 -1.26
N LEU A 296 10.98 7.21 -0.89
CA LEU A 296 11.00 5.77 -1.05
C LEU A 296 10.71 5.35 -2.50
N ALA A 297 9.73 5.99 -3.12
CA ALA A 297 9.33 5.78 -4.52
C ALA A 297 8.49 6.96 -5.00
N LEU A 298 8.19 6.98 -6.31
CA LEU A 298 7.31 7.98 -6.94
C LEU A 298 6.04 7.31 -7.45
N LEU A 299 4.88 7.84 -7.07
CA LEU A 299 3.60 7.55 -7.70
C LEU A 299 3.45 8.50 -8.90
N ARG A 300 3.59 7.95 -10.11
CA ARG A 300 3.67 8.72 -11.36
C ARG A 300 2.28 9.08 -11.88
N GLY A 301 1.34 8.15 -11.78
CA GLY A 301 -0.03 8.35 -12.22
C GLY A 301 -0.94 7.26 -11.69
N SER A 302 -2.23 7.54 -11.66
CA SER A 302 -3.25 6.59 -11.23
C SER A 302 -4.54 6.85 -11.98
N ALA A 303 -5.41 5.83 -12.01
CA ALA A 303 -6.75 5.96 -12.55
C ALA A 303 -7.72 5.04 -11.81
N ILE A 304 -8.99 5.44 -11.80
CA ILE A 304 -10.12 4.64 -11.34
C ILE A 304 -11.20 4.60 -12.43
N ASN A 305 -11.90 3.49 -12.58
CA ASN A 305 -13.09 3.41 -13.42
C ASN A 305 -14.09 2.37 -12.90
N GLN A 306 -15.13 2.10 -13.68
CA GLN A 306 -16.18 1.14 -13.36
C GLN A 306 -16.39 0.15 -14.50
N ASP A 307 -16.71 -1.09 -14.14
CA ASP A 307 -17.06 -2.16 -15.08
C ASP A 307 -18.35 -1.87 -15.84
N GLY A 308 -19.28 -1.13 -15.22
CA GLY A 308 -20.58 -0.81 -15.82
C GLY A 308 -21.42 -2.07 -16.04
N PRO A 309 -22.22 -2.16 -17.12
CA PRO A 309 -22.99 -3.36 -17.42
C PRO A 309 -22.06 -4.47 -17.96
N SER A 310 -21.46 -5.24 -17.05
CA SER A 310 -20.66 -6.43 -17.36
C SER A 310 -21.53 -7.70 -17.41
N GLY A 311 -20.91 -8.89 -17.47
CA GLY A 311 -21.63 -10.18 -17.52
C GLY A 311 -22.43 -10.53 -16.26
N GLY A 312 -22.37 -9.69 -15.23
CA GLY A 312 -23.05 -9.80 -13.94
C GLY A 312 -22.38 -8.87 -12.94
N LEU A 313 -23.07 -8.44 -11.88
CA LEU A 313 -22.56 -7.43 -10.94
C LEU A 313 -21.15 -7.75 -10.40
N THR A 314 -20.88 -9.02 -10.14
CA THR A 314 -19.61 -9.51 -9.59
C THR A 314 -18.65 -10.09 -10.63
N VAL A 315 -18.99 -9.99 -11.91
CA VAL A 315 -18.19 -10.54 -13.02
C VAL A 315 -17.23 -9.44 -13.51
N PRO A 316 -15.90 -9.67 -13.48
CA PRO A 316 -14.93 -8.66 -13.89
C PRO A 316 -15.02 -8.35 -15.38
N ASN A 317 -14.69 -7.11 -15.77
CA ASN A 317 -14.72 -6.67 -17.16
C ASN A 317 -13.32 -6.35 -17.74
N GLY A 318 -12.82 -7.25 -18.61
CA GLY A 318 -11.51 -7.07 -19.27
C GLY A 318 -11.34 -5.74 -20.03
N PRO A 319 -12.31 -5.28 -20.84
CA PRO A 319 -12.24 -3.96 -21.47
C PRO A 319 -12.08 -2.80 -20.48
N SER A 320 -12.77 -2.83 -19.34
CA SER A 320 -12.63 -1.82 -18.28
C SER A 320 -11.27 -1.88 -17.59
N GLN A 321 -10.71 -3.07 -17.38
CA GLN A 321 -9.33 -3.23 -16.90
C GLN A 321 -8.31 -2.64 -17.89
N VAL A 322 -8.45 -2.91 -19.19
CA VAL A 322 -7.60 -2.29 -20.23
C VAL A 322 -7.68 -0.76 -20.16
N LYS A 323 -8.90 -0.21 -20.04
CA LYS A 323 -9.11 1.24 -19.99
C LYS A 323 -8.48 1.88 -18.75
N VAL A 324 -8.62 1.28 -17.56
CA VAL A 324 -8.05 1.86 -16.33
C VAL A 324 -6.53 1.85 -16.37
N ILE A 325 -5.91 0.77 -16.84
CA ILE A 325 -4.46 0.66 -16.96
C ILE A 325 -3.94 1.69 -17.98
N LYS A 326 -4.54 1.77 -19.18
CA LYS A 326 -4.17 2.79 -20.18
C LYS A 326 -4.34 4.22 -19.66
N SER A 327 -5.39 4.48 -18.87
CA SER A 327 -5.63 5.80 -18.29
C SER A 327 -4.57 6.15 -17.24
N ALA A 328 -4.20 5.20 -16.36
CA ALA A 328 -3.14 5.41 -15.37
C ALA A 328 -1.78 5.65 -16.03
N LEU A 329 -1.44 4.91 -17.09
CA LEU A 329 -0.22 5.12 -17.88
C LEU A 329 -0.22 6.48 -18.58
N LYS A 330 -1.35 6.89 -19.15
CA LYS A 330 -1.52 8.23 -19.74
C LYS A 330 -1.33 9.32 -18.69
N ASN A 331 -1.95 9.19 -17.52
CA ASN A 331 -1.82 10.14 -16.41
C ASN A 331 -0.38 10.16 -15.84
N ALA A 332 0.38 9.09 -16.02
CA ALA A 332 1.79 9.01 -15.66
C ALA A 332 2.74 9.53 -16.77
N ALA A 333 2.22 9.81 -17.98
CA ALA A 333 2.99 10.04 -19.19
C ALA A 333 4.05 8.94 -19.46
N ILE A 334 3.70 7.68 -19.18
CA ILE A 334 4.58 6.51 -19.36
C ILE A 334 4.10 5.65 -20.52
N ASP A 335 5.02 5.33 -21.42
CA ASP A 335 4.81 4.32 -22.45
C ASP A 335 4.70 2.92 -21.81
N PRO A 336 3.67 2.11 -22.15
CA PRO A 336 3.54 0.74 -21.66
C PRO A 336 4.82 -0.09 -21.78
N VAL A 337 5.65 0.11 -22.81
CA VAL A 337 6.90 -0.64 -23.04
C VAL A 337 7.92 -0.47 -21.91
N LYS A 338 7.87 0.66 -21.17
CA LYS A 338 8.78 0.96 -20.06
C LYS A 338 8.38 0.29 -18.74
N VAL A 339 7.17 -0.24 -18.64
CA VAL A 339 6.71 -0.96 -17.44
C VAL A 339 7.32 -2.36 -17.45
N GLY A 340 8.14 -2.65 -16.45
CA GLY A 340 8.84 -3.94 -16.31
C GLY A 340 8.19 -4.90 -15.31
N TYR A 341 7.30 -4.40 -14.44
CA TYR A 341 6.64 -5.20 -13.41
C TYR A 341 5.19 -4.78 -13.21
N VAL A 342 4.29 -5.75 -12.98
CA VAL A 342 2.93 -5.48 -12.49
C VAL A 342 2.66 -6.35 -11.27
N GLU A 343 2.32 -5.69 -10.17
CA GLU A 343 1.62 -6.30 -9.04
C GLU A 343 0.13 -6.37 -9.41
N ALA A 344 -0.31 -7.56 -9.77
CA ALA A 344 -1.66 -7.83 -10.25
C ALA A 344 -2.69 -7.79 -9.12
N HIS A 345 -3.96 -7.66 -9.49
CA HIS A 345 -5.07 -7.96 -8.60
C HIS A 345 -5.03 -9.45 -8.23
N GLY A 346 -4.91 -10.35 -9.22
CA GLY A 346 -4.41 -11.71 -9.08
C GLY A 346 -4.98 -12.49 -7.91
N THR A 347 -6.30 -12.74 -7.93
CA THR A 347 -7.01 -13.40 -6.83
C THR A 347 -6.92 -14.92 -6.83
N GLY A 348 -6.50 -15.57 -7.92
CA GLY A 348 -6.54 -17.02 -8.00
C GLY A 348 -7.93 -17.56 -8.36
N THR A 349 -8.76 -16.75 -9.03
CA THR A 349 -10.09 -17.18 -9.46
C THR A 349 -10.04 -17.70 -10.90
N SER A 350 -10.76 -18.78 -11.17
CA SER A 350 -10.80 -19.43 -12.49
C SER A 350 -11.23 -18.49 -13.63
N LEU A 351 -12.08 -17.50 -13.32
CA LEU A 351 -12.56 -16.50 -14.27
C LEU A 351 -11.73 -15.21 -14.29
N GLY A 352 -11.34 -14.69 -13.12
CA GLY A 352 -10.67 -13.40 -13.00
C GLY A 352 -9.24 -13.41 -13.56
N ASP A 353 -8.49 -14.47 -13.28
CA ASP A 353 -7.09 -14.57 -13.70
C ASP A 353 -6.91 -14.55 -15.24
N PRO A 354 -7.71 -15.30 -16.04
CA PRO A 354 -7.70 -15.16 -17.50
C PRO A 354 -8.04 -13.76 -18.02
N ILE A 355 -9.02 -13.11 -17.40
CA ILE A 355 -9.46 -11.76 -17.80
C ILE A 355 -8.34 -10.74 -17.55
N GLU A 356 -7.69 -10.83 -16.39
CA GLU A 356 -6.61 -9.93 -16.02
C GLU A 356 -5.37 -10.10 -16.91
N ILE A 357 -4.88 -11.33 -17.11
CA ILE A 357 -3.72 -11.55 -17.98
C ILE A 357 -4.03 -11.14 -19.43
N SER A 358 -5.25 -11.37 -19.92
CA SER A 358 -5.67 -10.87 -21.24
C SER A 358 -5.65 -9.34 -21.31
N ALA A 359 -6.13 -8.65 -20.28
CA ALA A 359 -6.09 -7.20 -20.21
C ALA A 359 -4.64 -6.66 -20.19
N LEU A 360 -3.76 -7.27 -19.40
CA LEU A 360 -2.33 -6.95 -19.39
C LEU A 360 -1.71 -7.19 -20.78
N GLY A 361 -1.99 -8.32 -21.42
CA GLY A 361 -1.53 -8.61 -22.78
C GLY A 361 -1.95 -7.55 -23.80
N LYS A 362 -3.20 -7.07 -23.73
CA LYS A 362 -3.70 -5.99 -24.61
C LYS A 362 -3.09 -4.62 -24.36
N VAL A 363 -2.64 -4.32 -23.15
CA VAL A 363 -2.01 -3.02 -22.83
C VAL A 363 -0.51 -3.06 -23.11
N PHE A 364 0.14 -4.15 -22.70
CA PHE A 364 1.58 -4.26 -22.68
C PHE A 364 2.14 -5.00 -23.91
N GLY A 365 1.34 -5.81 -24.60
CA GLY A 365 1.77 -6.55 -25.80
C GLY A 365 1.51 -5.82 -27.12
N ASP A 366 0.50 -4.96 -27.16
CA ASP A 366 0.14 -4.13 -28.31
C ASP A 366 0.97 -2.83 -28.35
N THR A 367 2.29 -2.98 -28.48
CA THR A 367 3.23 -1.86 -28.55
C THR A 367 3.93 -1.82 -29.90
N THR A 368 4.05 -0.62 -30.49
CA THR A 368 4.82 -0.41 -31.73
C THR A 368 6.32 -0.65 -31.54
N THR A 369 6.79 -0.54 -30.30
CA THR A 369 8.18 -0.76 -29.90
C THR A 369 8.34 -2.15 -29.29
N LYS A 370 9.41 -2.86 -29.67
CA LYS A 370 9.74 -4.16 -29.11
C LYS A 370 10.23 -4.02 -27.66
N ARG A 371 9.73 -4.86 -26.75
CA ARG A 371 10.24 -4.97 -25.39
C ARG A 371 11.62 -5.63 -25.37
N GLU A 372 12.54 -5.07 -24.60
CA GLU A 372 13.86 -5.66 -24.36
C GLU A 372 13.83 -6.72 -23.25
N GLN A 373 12.94 -6.53 -22.26
CA GLN A 373 12.73 -7.43 -21.13
C GLN A 373 11.25 -7.83 -21.06
N PRO A 374 10.95 -9.09 -20.65
CA PRO A 374 9.57 -9.52 -20.46
C PRO A 374 8.91 -8.70 -19.34
N LEU A 375 7.60 -8.46 -19.47
CA LEU A 375 6.81 -7.94 -18.36
C LEU A 375 6.74 -9.01 -17.27
N ARG A 376 7.11 -8.68 -16.04
CA ARG A 376 7.01 -9.61 -14.91
C ARG A 376 5.73 -9.34 -14.15
N VAL A 377 4.95 -10.38 -13.87
CA VAL A 377 3.67 -10.23 -13.17
C VAL A 377 3.63 -11.15 -11.97
N SER A 378 3.26 -10.60 -10.81
CA SER A 378 3.04 -11.41 -9.61
C SER A 378 1.93 -10.83 -8.74
N SER A 379 1.54 -11.55 -7.70
CA SER A 379 0.55 -11.11 -6.71
C SER A 379 0.99 -11.48 -5.30
N ILE A 380 1.02 -10.48 -4.40
CA ILE A 380 1.29 -10.64 -2.97
C ILE A 380 0.25 -11.53 -2.29
N LYS A 381 -0.92 -11.69 -2.90
CA LYS A 381 -2.00 -12.54 -2.37
C LYS A 381 -1.58 -14.02 -2.30
N THR A 382 -0.62 -14.42 -3.12
CA THR A 382 -0.05 -15.77 -3.06
C THR A 382 0.72 -16.04 -1.77
N ASN A 383 1.17 -15.00 -1.05
CA ASN A 383 1.86 -15.09 0.23
C ASN A 383 0.95 -14.81 1.43
N LEU A 384 0.10 -13.80 1.33
CA LEU A 384 -0.65 -13.24 2.47
C LEU A 384 -2.16 -13.55 2.44
N GLY A 385 -2.65 -14.15 1.37
CA GLY A 385 -4.07 -14.14 1.04
C GLY A 385 -4.55 -12.78 0.53
N HIS A 386 -5.83 -12.68 0.23
CA HIS A 386 -6.48 -11.45 -0.18
C HIS A 386 -6.85 -10.61 1.03
N LEU A 387 -6.09 -9.54 1.25
CA LEU A 387 -6.32 -8.60 2.37
C LEU A 387 -7.51 -7.65 2.18
N GLU A 388 -8.48 -8.05 1.34
CA GLU A 388 -9.71 -7.32 1.03
C GLU A 388 -9.48 -5.81 0.81
N SER A 389 -10.02 -4.94 1.67
CA SER A 389 -9.89 -3.48 1.56
C SER A 389 -8.46 -2.96 1.76
N ALA A 390 -7.56 -3.74 2.36
CA ALA A 390 -6.12 -3.47 2.48
C ALA A 390 -5.26 -4.11 1.35
N ALA A 391 -5.87 -4.81 0.40
CA ALA A 391 -5.11 -5.54 -0.62
C ALA A 391 -4.30 -4.62 -1.55
N GLY A 392 -4.85 -3.45 -1.90
CA GLY A 392 -4.17 -2.49 -2.78
C GLY A 392 -2.93 -1.88 -2.11
N ILE A 393 -3.00 -1.55 -0.83
CA ILE A 393 -1.89 -0.93 -0.10
C ILE A 393 -0.76 -1.93 0.15
N ALA A 394 -1.10 -3.20 0.40
CA ALA A 394 -0.11 -4.28 0.46
C ALA A 394 0.63 -4.44 -0.88
N GLY A 395 -0.11 -4.37 -2.00
CA GLY A 395 0.48 -4.37 -3.34
C GLY A 395 1.39 -3.16 -3.61
N ILE A 396 0.99 -1.96 -3.18
CA ILE A 396 1.84 -0.76 -3.25
C ILE A 396 3.13 -0.96 -2.45
N ILE A 397 3.05 -1.37 -1.18
CA ILE A 397 4.21 -1.52 -0.30
C ILE A 397 5.20 -2.55 -0.88
N LYS A 398 4.72 -3.72 -1.33
CA LYS A 398 5.58 -4.69 -2.03
C LYS A 398 6.21 -4.09 -3.27
N THR A 399 5.45 -3.35 -4.08
CA THR A 399 5.96 -2.76 -5.32
C THR A 399 7.02 -1.69 -5.05
N ILE A 400 6.86 -0.88 -4.00
CA ILE A 400 7.88 0.07 -3.53
C ILE A 400 9.16 -0.68 -3.18
N LEU A 401 9.06 -1.75 -2.37
CA LEU A 401 10.20 -2.59 -2.01
C LEU A 401 10.88 -3.20 -3.25
N VAL A 402 10.10 -3.66 -4.23
CA VAL A 402 10.61 -4.20 -5.51
C VAL A 402 11.41 -3.14 -6.29
N VAL A 403 10.86 -1.94 -6.50
CA VAL A 403 11.55 -0.89 -7.28
C VAL A 403 12.73 -0.29 -6.51
N GLN A 404 12.70 -0.30 -5.18
CA GLN A 404 13.83 0.14 -4.36
C GLN A 404 14.99 -0.84 -4.43
N ASN A 405 14.73 -2.12 -4.16
CA ASN A 405 15.77 -3.14 -4.07
C ASN A 405 16.23 -3.64 -5.45
N GLY A 406 15.45 -3.37 -6.52
CA GLY A 406 15.77 -3.88 -7.85
C GLY A 406 15.68 -5.40 -7.92
N GLN A 407 14.80 -6.01 -7.13
CA GLN A 407 14.59 -7.46 -7.08
C GLN A 407 13.10 -7.75 -7.07
N ILE A 408 12.69 -8.82 -7.74
CA ILE A 408 11.30 -9.28 -7.79
C ILE A 408 11.21 -10.61 -7.03
N PRO A 409 10.48 -10.66 -5.90
CA PRO A 409 10.29 -11.89 -5.13
C PRO A 409 9.61 -13.01 -5.92
N PRO A 410 9.79 -14.28 -5.51
CA PRO A 410 9.09 -15.41 -6.10
C PRO A 410 7.56 -15.29 -5.95
N HIS A 411 6.83 -15.58 -7.02
CA HIS A 411 5.39 -15.76 -7.04
C HIS A 411 5.05 -17.18 -6.57
N ARG A 412 4.29 -17.28 -5.47
CA ARG A 412 3.97 -18.55 -4.81
C ARG A 412 2.75 -19.21 -5.47
N ASN A 413 2.55 -20.50 -5.24
CA ASN A 413 1.37 -21.27 -5.66
C ASN A 413 1.08 -21.28 -7.18
N PHE A 414 2.11 -21.11 -8.01
CA PHE A 414 2.02 -21.27 -9.46
C PHE A 414 2.63 -22.61 -9.86
N ARG A 415 1.77 -23.63 -10.01
CA ARG A 415 2.20 -25.00 -10.31
C ARG A 415 2.34 -25.24 -11.80
N LYS A 416 1.28 -24.95 -12.56
CA LYS A 416 1.24 -25.01 -14.02
C LYS A 416 0.49 -23.80 -14.55
N PRO A 417 0.85 -23.28 -15.74
CA PRO A 417 0.13 -22.16 -16.33
C PRO A 417 -1.35 -22.51 -16.58
N ASN A 418 -2.27 -21.61 -16.20
CA ASN A 418 -3.69 -21.82 -16.42
C ASN A 418 -4.02 -21.96 -17.93
N PRO A 419 -4.68 -23.04 -18.37
CA PRO A 419 -4.95 -23.30 -19.79
C PRO A 419 -5.97 -22.33 -20.42
N HIS A 420 -6.71 -21.57 -19.61
CA HIS A 420 -7.65 -20.55 -20.09
C HIS A 420 -6.96 -19.21 -20.41
N ILE A 421 -5.68 -19.06 -20.07
CA ILE A 421 -4.87 -17.92 -20.44
C ILE A 421 -4.14 -18.21 -21.76
N ASP A 422 -4.23 -17.28 -22.72
CA ASP A 422 -3.39 -17.33 -23.92
C ASP A 422 -1.97 -16.81 -23.61
N TRP A 423 -1.16 -17.69 -23.02
CA TRP A 423 0.22 -17.38 -22.64
C TRP A 423 1.13 -17.05 -23.83
N LYS A 424 0.78 -17.46 -25.06
CA LYS A 424 1.58 -17.15 -26.25
C LYS A 424 1.48 -15.68 -26.65
N SER A 425 0.33 -15.07 -26.41
CA SER A 425 0.07 -13.65 -26.70
C SER A 425 0.43 -12.73 -25.53
N PHE A 426 0.75 -13.28 -24.36
CA PHE A 426 1.16 -12.52 -23.19
C PHE A 426 2.66 -12.16 -23.28
N PRO A 427 3.05 -10.87 -23.23
CA PRO A 427 4.43 -10.42 -23.45
C PRO A 427 5.33 -10.55 -22.20
N GLY A 428 5.01 -11.49 -21.32
CA GLY A 428 5.54 -11.52 -19.96
C GLY A 428 5.71 -12.90 -19.36
N GLU A 429 6.18 -12.92 -18.12
CA GLU A 429 6.46 -14.14 -17.35
C GLU A 429 6.02 -14.01 -15.88
N ILE A 430 5.84 -15.16 -15.23
CA ILE A 430 5.58 -15.24 -13.79
C ILE A 430 6.91 -15.59 -13.09
N PRO A 431 7.44 -14.72 -12.20
CA PRO A 431 8.75 -14.92 -11.59
C PRO A 431 8.66 -16.00 -10.50
N LEU A 432 9.22 -17.19 -10.71
CA LEU A 432 9.16 -18.31 -9.74
C LEU A 432 10.36 -18.37 -8.78
N LYS A 433 11.32 -17.47 -8.95
CA LYS A 433 12.52 -17.30 -8.13
C LYS A 433 12.80 -15.82 -8.00
N VAL A 434 13.62 -15.44 -7.01
CA VAL A 434 14.13 -14.07 -6.89
C VAL A 434 14.78 -13.68 -8.21
N THR A 435 14.25 -12.62 -8.83
CA THR A 435 14.69 -12.14 -10.15
C THR A 435 15.26 -10.75 -10.02
N GLU A 436 16.51 -10.58 -10.44
CA GLU A 436 17.14 -9.26 -10.49
C GLU A 436 16.46 -8.37 -11.53
N TRP A 437 16.29 -7.10 -11.18
CA TRP A 437 15.75 -6.05 -12.03
C TRP A 437 16.78 -4.90 -12.12
N SER A 438 17.77 -5.12 -13.00
CA SER A 438 18.95 -4.26 -13.14
C SER A 438 18.69 -2.92 -13.83
N ASP A 439 17.50 -2.69 -14.36
CA ASP A 439 17.14 -1.44 -15.01
C ASP A 439 17.34 -0.27 -14.04
N THR A 440 17.89 0.83 -14.54
CA THR A 440 18.04 2.03 -13.70
C THR A 440 16.67 2.68 -13.47
N ASP A 441 15.82 2.75 -14.50
CA ASP A 441 14.44 3.23 -14.44
C ASP A 441 13.46 2.07 -14.24
N ARG A 442 13.18 1.72 -13.00
CA ARG A 442 12.23 0.66 -12.67
C ARG A 442 10.85 1.26 -12.54
N ILE A 443 9.97 0.91 -13.48
CA ILE A 443 8.57 1.34 -13.50
C ILE A 443 7.66 0.14 -13.39
N ALA A 444 6.76 0.19 -12.42
CA ALA A 444 5.82 -0.85 -12.10
C ALA A 444 4.37 -0.35 -12.11
N GLY A 445 3.43 -1.27 -12.31
CA GLY A 445 2.00 -1.04 -12.10
C GLY A 445 1.48 -1.82 -10.90
N VAL A 446 0.45 -1.31 -10.22
CA VAL A 446 -0.32 -2.02 -9.19
C VAL A 446 -1.78 -1.98 -9.58
N SER A 447 -2.43 -3.14 -9.66
CA SER A 447 -3.85 -3.28 -10.00
C SER A 447 -4.68 -3.72 -8.79
N SER A 448 -5.88 -3.17 -8.65
CA SER A 448 -6.90 -3.75 -7.78
C SER A 448 -8.29 -3.58 -8.38
N PHE A 449 -9.01 -4.69 -8.51
CA PHE A 449 -10.32 -4.77 -9.16
C PHE A 449 -11.35 -5.27 -8.14
N SER A 450 -12.42 -4.50 -7.96
CA SER A 450 -13.44 -4.83 -6.98
C SER A 450 -14.51 -5.75 -7.55
N PHE A 451 -15.06 -6.63 -6.72
CA PHE A 451 -16.27 -7.38 -7.08
C PHE A 451 -17.48 -6.46 -7.31
N SER A 452 -17.46 -5.20 -6.86
CA SER A 452 -18.48 -4.20 -7.20
C SER A 452 -18.20 -3.43 -8.50
N GLY A 453 -17.18 -3.84 -9.26
CA GLY A 453 -16.80 -3.30 -10.56
C GLY A 453 -15.88 -2.07 -10.53
N THR A 454 -15.58 -1.51 -9.34
CA THR A 454 -14.63 -0.38 -9.25
C THR A 454 -13.20 -0.86 -9.43
N ASN A 455 -12.57 -0.46 -10.53
CA ASN A 455 -11.19 -0.78 -10.83
C ASN A 455 -10.27 0.38 -10.49
N SER A 456 -9.05 0.06 -10.07
CA SER A 456 -7.99 1.04 -9.84
C SER A 456 -6.65 0.51 -10.34
N HIS A 457 -5.83 1.41 -10.88
CA HIS A 457 -4.45 1.13 -11.26
C HIS A 457 -3.53 2.30 -10.89
N VAL A 458 -2.36 2.01 -10.34
CA VAL A 458 -1.34 3.00 -9.95
C VAL A 458 -0.01 2.65 -10.60
N VAL A 459 0.67 3.64 -11.17
CA VAL A 459 2.01 3.53 -11.75
C VAL A 459 3.05 4.05 -10.76
N ILE A 460 4.04 3.23 -10.43
CA ILE A 460 5.07 3.49 -9.43
C ILE A 460 6.44 3.43 -10.11
N SER A 461 7.35 4.34 -9.77
CA SER A 461 8.77 4.22 -10.17
C SER A 461 9.70 4.35 -8.98
N ASN A 462 10.93 3.84 -9.12
CA ASN A 462 12.00 4.22 -8.20
C ASN A 462 12.30 5.73 -8.27
N TYR A 463 12.88 6.27 -7.20
CA TYR A 463 13.41 7.63 -7.17
C TYR A 463 14.91 7.62 -7.45
N LYS A 464 15.34 8.44 -8.42
CA LYS A 464 16.74 8.67 -8.78
C LYS A 464 17.12 10.09 -8.37
N GLY A 465 17.34 10.32 -7.08
CA GLY A 465 17.73 11.65 -6.61
C GLY A 465 18.98 12.18 -7.32
N ALA A 466 19.19 13.50 -7.30
CA ALA A 466 20.33 14.17 -7.94
C ALA A 466 21.72 13.72 -7.42
N SER A 467 21.78 12.97 -6.32
CA SER A 467 23.03 12.53 -5.67
C SER A 467 23.48 11.09 -6.00
N ALA A 468 22.70 10.32 -6.78
CA ALA A 468 23.06 8.92 -7.07
C ALA A 468 24.22 8.74 -8.08
N SER A 469 24.73 9.83 -8.67
CA SER A 469 25.78 9.79 -9.70
C SER A 469 27.20 10.07 -9.18
N LYS A 470 27.43 10.31 -7.88
CA LYS A 470 28.75 10.74 -7.38
C LYS A 470 29.55 9.75 -6.53
N ASN A 471 29.01 8.61 -6.10
CA ASN A 471 29.72 7.73 -5.15
C ASN A 471 30.10 6.33 -5.68
N GLN A 472 30.19 6.13 -7.01
CA GLN A 472 30.64 4.85 -7.58
C GLN A 472 31.96 4.91 -8.37
N SER A 473 32.75 5.99 -8.28
CA SER A 473 34.01 6.11 -9.01
C SER A 473 35.27 6.33 -8.16
N ASP A 474 35.29 5.98 -6.87
CA ASP A 474 36.52 6.21 -6.06
C ASP A 474 36.89 5.14 -5.01
N HIS A 475 36.36 3.92 -5.13
CA HIS A 475 36.87 2.77 -4.37
C HIS A 475 37.38 1.67 -5.29
N GLY A 476 38.50 1.98 -5.95
CA GLY A 476 39.28 1.02 -6.72
C GLY A 476 40.67 1.55 -6.98
N GLN A 477 41.55 1.53 -5.97
CA GLN A 477 42.99 1.25 -6.06
C GLN A 477 43.69 1.64 -4.75
N ASN A 478 43.92 0.67 -3.87
CA ASN A 478 45.19 0.45 -3.16
C ASN A 478 45.02 -0.66 -2.12
N ALA A 479 45.30 -1.89 -2.54
CA ALA A 479 45.64 -2.98 -1.63
C ALA A 479 46.81 -3.76 -2.24
N SER A 480 48.02 -3.29 -1.97
CA SER A 480 49.26 -4.05 -2.14
C SER A 480 49.74 -4.51 -0.76
N SER A 481 49.76 -5.83 -0.59
CA SER A 481 50.72 -6.64 0.17
C SER A 481 51.37 -6.04 1.43
N ASN A 482 51.08 -6.63 2.59
CA ASN A 482 52.17 -7.13 3.44
C ASN A 482 51.74 -8.26 4.38
N ASN A 483 52.44 -9.40 4.26
CA ASN A 483 52.43 -10.53 5.19
C ASN A 483 53.30 -10.21 6.41
N GLY A 484 52.96 -10.73 7.59
CA GLY A 484 53.90 -10.75 8.72
C GLY A 484 53.33 -11.11 10.09
N ASN A 485 53.32 -12.42 10.39
CA ASN A 485 53.70 -13.08 11.66
C ASN A 485 53.14 -12.67 13.04
N HIS A 486 52.60 -13.71 13.70
CA HIS A 486 52.77 -14.17 15.10
C HIS A 486 52.40 -13.27 16.29
N GLY A 487 51.60 -13.86 17.20
CA GLY A 487 51.57 -13.48 18.61
C GLY A 487 50.32 -13.94 19.36
N GLU A 488 50.24 -15.21 19.74
CA GLU A 488 49.41 -15.69 20.85
C GLU A 488 49.83 -15.02 22.16
N ILE A 489 48.89 -14.47 22.94
CA ILE A 489 48.99 -14.42 24.41
C ILE A 489 47.61 -14.67 25.04
N THR A 490 47.53 -15.71 25.84
CA THR A 490 46.45 -16.06 26.77
C THR A 490 46.80 -15.60 28.19
N ALA A 491 45.85 -15.02 28.94
CA ALA A 491 45.74 -15.03 30.42
C ALA A 491 44.43 -14.31 30.81
N ILE A 492 43.36 -14.97 31.28
CA ILE A 492 43.09 -15.56 32.61
C ILE A 492 42.86 -14.53 33.75
N ASN A 493 41.56 -14.38 34.07
CA ASN A 493 40.88 -14.26 35.38
C ASN A 493 41.00 -13.03 36.31
N LYS A 494 39.83 -12.50 36.72
CA LYS A 494 39.10 -12.75 38.01
C LYS A 494 38.54 -11.48 38.69
N ASN A 495 37.37 -11.69 39.31
CA ASN A 495 36.64 -10.87 40.30
C ASN A 495 35.81 -9.71 39.70
N GLY A 496 34.52 -9.54 39.97
CA GLY A 496 33.68 -10.01 41.06
C GLY A 496 33.06 -8.82 41.79
N SER A 497 31.76 -8.90 42.05
CA SER A 497 30.92 -8.10 42.96
C SER A 497 30.08 -6.92 42.40
N GLN A 498 28.77 -7.13 42.55
CA GLN A 498 27.65 -6.20 42.43
C GLN A 498 27.75 -5.05 43.44
N LYS A 499 27.26 -3.87 43.06
CA LYS A 499 26.66 -2.91 44.01
C LYS A 499 25.42 -2.25 43.40
N VAL A 500 24.32 -2.43 44.12
CA VAL A 500 23.03 -1.75 43.99
C VAL A 500 23.14 -0.35 44.61
N ALA A 501 22.55 0.66 43.97
CA ALA A 501 22.24 1.94 44.60
C ALA A 501 20.86 2.45 44.11
N LYS A 502 19.87 2.43 45.01
CA LYS A 502 18.71 3.35 45.04
C LYS A 502 19.21 4.65 45.70
N THR A 503 18.78 5.89 45.46
CA THR A 503 17.47 6.57 45.26
C THR A 503 17.82 8.10 45.06
N PRO A 504 16.95 9.15 45.09
CA PRO A 504 15.51 9.31 44.84
C PRO A 504 15.09 10.60 44.03
N SER A 505 13.81 10.61 43.63
CA SER A 505 12.83 11.72 43.60
C SER A 505 12.88 12.91 42.60
N LYS A 506 11.65 13.24 42.15
CA LYS A 506 10.99 14.54 41.89
C LYS A 506 10.71 14.83 40.41
N SER A 507 9.47 14.60 39.95
CA SER A 507 8.26 15.45 40.08
C SER A 507 8.07 16.46 38.94
N ARG A 508 6.85 16.44 38.36
CA ARG A 508 6.08 17.59 37.80
C ARG A 508 6.59 18.19 36.47
N ILE A 509 5.79 18.69 35.53
CA ILE A 509 4.39 19.17 35.47
C ILE A 509 3.98 19.13 33.97
N LEU A 510 2.71 18.79 33.72
CA LEU A 510 1.98 19.03 32.46
C LEU A 510 1.47 20.47 32.42
N ALA A 511 1.58 21.11 31.26
CA ALA A 511 0.70 22.19 30.81
C ALA A 511 0.30 21.90 29.36
#